data_AF-A0A7J9D8Y3-F1
#
_entry.id   AF-A0A7J9D8Y3-F1
#
_cell.length_a   1.000
_cell.length_b   1.000
_cell.length_c   1.000
_cell.angle_alpha   90.00
_cell.angle_beta   90.00
_cell.angle_gamma   90.00
#
_symmetry.space_group_name_H-M   'P 1'
#
loop_
_entity.id
_entity.type
_entity.pdbx_description
1 polymer ?
#
loop_
_entity_poly.entity_id
_entity_poly.type
_entity_poly.pdbx_seq_one_letter_code
_entity_poly.pdbx_strand_id
1 'polypeptide(L)'
;SLLQASVWIVIFSYVGNYFWTHYFFTVLGASYTFPSWKMNDVPHTTFLLTHVVFLFYHVTSNMTLRRLRHSIASLPENIQLATEVAWILALSYFIAYLETLAISNFPYYDFVDRASMYKVGSLFYAIYFIVSFPMFLR
;
A
#
# COMPACT_ATOMS: atom_id res chain seq x y z
N SER A 1 12.93 9.92 13.03
CA SER A 1 14.23 9.59 12.42
C SER A 1 13.99 8.60 11.28
N LEU A 2 14.94 8.45 10.36
CA LEU A 2 14.84 7.48 9.25
C LEU A 2 14.71 6.03 9.77
N LEU A 3 15.40 5.72 10.88
CA LEU A 3 15.29 4.44 11.60
C LEU A 3 13.85 4.13 12.06
N GLN A 4 13.16 5.10 12.66
CA GLN A 4 11.77 4.91 13.09
C GLN A 4 10.85 4.61 11.89
N ALA A 5 11.12 5.23 10.74
CA ALA A 5 10.36 4.98 9.52
C ALA A 5 10.60 3.60 8.94
N SER A 6 11.86 3.17 8.87
CA SER A 6 12.20 1.83 8.42
C SER A 6 11.59 0.77 9.33
N VAL A 7 11.70 0.90 10.66
CA VAL A 7 11.11 -0.04 11.62
C VAL A 7 9.59 -0.09 11.50
N TRP A 8 8.93 1.07 11.39
CA TRP A 8 7.49 1.13 11.16
C TRP A 8 7.09 0.40 9.88
N ILE A 9 7.83 0.61 8.78
CA ILE A 9 7.53 -0.02 7.50
C ILE A 9 7.83 -1.52 7.54
N VAL A 10 8.82 -1.99 8.30
CA VAL A 10 9.03 -3.43 8.54
C VAL A 10 7.80 -4.04 9.21
N ILE A 11 7.33 -3.44 10.32
CA ILE A 11 6.14 -3.92 11.06
C ILE A 11 4.91 -3.90 10.15
N PHE A 12 4.69 -2.78 9.46
CA PHE A 12 3.56 -2.59 8.58
C PHE A 12 3.57 -3.55 7.38
N SER A 13 4.73 -3.78 6.77
CA SER A 13 4.88 -4.75 5.68
C SER A 13 4.63 -6.17 6.18
N TYR A 14 5.00 -6.48 7.42
CA TYR A 14 4.82 -7.81 8.00
C TYR A 14 3.33 -8.07 8.25
N VAL A 15 2.65 -7.09 8.87
CA VAL A 15 1.20 -7.14 9.05
C VAL A 15 0.48 -7.24 7.70
N GLY A 16 0.84 -6.41 6.71
CA GLY A 16 0.21 -6.46 5.39
C GLY A 16 0.42 -7.78 4.64
N ASN A 17 1.58 -8.43 4.78
CA ASN A 17 1.89 -9.69 4.08
C ASN A 17 1.37 -10.95 4.77
N TYR A 18 1.24 -10.95 6.10
CA TYR A 18 0.94 -12.18 6.84
C TYR A 18 -0.30 -12.10 7.74
N PHE A 19 -0.80 -10.91 8.05
CA PHE A 19 -1.99 -10.73 8.89
C PHE A 19 -3.22 -10.51 8.01
N TRP A 20 -4.22 -11.37 8.16
CA TRP A 20 -5.45 -11.42 7.33
C TRP A 20 -5.25 -11.65 5.82
N THR A 21 -4.02 -11.69 5.34
CA THR A 21 -3.70 -11.86 3.93
C THR A 21 -4.17 -13.22 3.42
N HIS A 22 -4.05 -14.30 4.20
CA HIS A 22 -4.65 -15.61 3.85
C HIS A 22 -6.17 -15.53 3.60
N TYR A 23 -6.89 -14.75 4.41
CA TYR A 23 -8.33 -14.53 4.21
C TYR A 23 -8.58 -13.76 2.90
N PHE A 24 -7.75 -12.77 2.59
CA PHE A 24 -7.79 -12.03 1.34
C PHE A 24 -7.55 -12.93 0.11
N PHE A 25 -6.50 -13.77 0.13
CA PHE A 25 -6.24 -14.75 -0.94
C PHE A 25 -7.40 -15.73 -1.09
N THR A 26 -8.01 -16.17 0.02
CA THR A 26 -9.17 -17.08 -0.02
C THR A 26 -10.41 -16.40 -0.64
N VAL A 27 -10.71 -15.16 -0.24
CA VAL A 27 -11.87 -14.41 -0.73
C VAL A 27 -11.73 -14.04 -2.20
N LEU A 28 -10.51 -13.74 -2.66
CA LEU A 28 -10.25 -13.34 -4.04
C LEU A 28 -9.84 -14.51 -4.96
N GLY A 29 -9.67 -15.71 -4.39
CA GLY A 29 -9.20 -16.88 -5.13
C GLY A 29 -7.83 -16.63 -5.79
N ALA A 30 -6.90 -16.02 -5.04
CA ALA A 30 -5.58 -15.66 -5.55
C ALA A 30 -4.49 -16.57 -4.96
N SER A 31 -3.47 -16.92 -5.76
CA SER A 31 -2.39 -17.81 -5.29
C SER A 31 -1.06 -17.58 -6.01
N TYR A 32 0.04 -17.73 -5.29
CA TYR A 32 1.39 -17.68 -5.86
C TYR A 32 1.87 -19.06 -6.31
N THR A 33 2.33 -19.17 -7.56
CA THR A 33 2.69 -20.45 -8.19
C THR A 33 4.19 -20.74 -8.26
N PHE A 34 5.06 -19.76 -7.95
CA PHE A 34 6.51 -19.95 -8.02
C PHE A 34 7.06 -20.74 -6.81
N PRO A 35 8.13 -21.54 -7.01
CA PRO A 35 8.76 -22.31 -5.93
C PRO A 35 9.42 -21.37 -4.92
N SER A 36 9.00 -21.46 -3.66
CA SER A 36 9.50 -20.60 -2.58
C SER A 36 9.14 -21.18 -1.21
N TRP A 37 9.83 -20.69 -0.17
CA TRP A 37 9.43 -20.94 1.20
C TRP A 37 8.27 -20.00 1.56
N LYS A 38 7.14 -20.58 1.98
CA LYS A 38 5.88 -19.87 2.17
C LYS A 38 5.42 -19.93 3.63
N MET A 39 4.78 -18.86 4.09
CA MET A 39 4.05 -18.79 5.34
C MET A 39 2.63 -18.31 5.03
N ASN A 40 1.61 -19.09 5.45
CA ASN A 40 0.21 -18.84 5.08
C ASN A 40 -0.02 -18.70 3.57
N ASP A 41 0.62 -19.57 2.77
CA ASP A 41 0.63 -19.55 1.29
C ASP A 41 1.28 -18.32 0.64
N VAL A 42 1.87 -17.42 1.43
CA VAL A 42 2.60 -16.23 0.97
C VAL A 42 4.11 -16.50 0.97
N PRO A 43 4.79 -16.37 -0.19
CA PRO A 43 6.24 -16.49 -0.28
C PRO A 43 6.98 -15.42 0.53
N HIS A 44 8.02 -15.80 1.27
CA HIS A 44 8.80 -14.82 2.04
C HIS A 44 9.50 -13.75 1.18
N THR A 45 9.75 -14.05 -0.09
CA THR A 45 10.31 -13.10 -1.05
C THR A 45 9.39 -11.91 -1.32
N THR A 46 8.06 -12.10 -1.25
CA THR A 46 7.11 -10.98 -1.44
C THR A 46 7.20 -10.01 -0.28
N PHE A 47 7.41 -10.46 0.96
CA PHE A 47 7.59 -9.58 2.10
C PHE A 47 8.80 -8.64 1.94
N LEU A 48 9.95 -9.15 1.50
CA LEU A 48 11.13 -8.33 1.25
C LEU A 48 10.90 -7.32 0.13
N LEU A 49 10.23 -7.74 -0.95
CA LEU A 49 9.87 -6.86 -2.04
C LEU A 49 8.88 -5.77 -1.58
N THR A 50 7.83 -6.14 -0.86
CA THR A 50 6.86 -5.22 -0.27
C THR A 50 7.54 -4.21 0.63
N HIS A 51 8.54 -4.60 1.42
CA HIS A 51 9.27 -3.66 2.28
C HIS A 51 9.92 -2.53 1.49
N VAL A 52 10.64 -2.86 0.41
CA VAL A 52 11.31 -1.87 -0.46
C VAL A 52 10.29 -1.00 -1.18
N VAL A 53 9.24 -1.61 -1.72
CA VAL A 53 8.18 -0.93 -2.46
C VAL A 53 7.38 0.02 -1.54
N PHE A 54 7.05 -0.42 -0.32
CA PHE A 54 6.36 0.42 0.66
C PHE A 54 7.24 1.57 1.14
N LEU A 55 8.55 1.35 1.34
CA LEU A 55 9.48 2.45 1.59
C LEU A 55 9.41 3.51 0.49
N PHE A 56 9.42 3.09 -0.78
CA PHE A 56 9.31 4.00 -1.91
C PHE A 56 8.00 4.80 -1.90
N TYR A 57 6.86 4.14 -1.62
CA TYR A 57 5.56 4.80 -1.54
C TYR A 57 5.47 5.82 -0.41
N HIS A 58 5.98 5.48 0.77
CA HIS A 58 5.95 6.39 1.91
C HIS A 58 6.90 7.59 1.75
N VAL A 59 8.07 7.40 1.12
CA VAL A 59 8.97 8.51 0.77
C VAL A 59 8.31 9.43 -0.25
N THR A 60 7.75 8.87 -1.33
CA THR A 60 7.03 9.63 -2.36
C THR A 60 5.85 10.40 -1.77
N SER A 61 5.03 9.73 -0.95
CA SER A 61 3.91 10.34 -0.24
C SER A 61 4.36 11.52 0.63
N ASN A 62 5.37 11.33 1.47
CA ASN A 62 5.89 12.40 2.34
C ASN A 62 6.41 13.60 1.54
N MET A 63 7.14 13.35 0.44
CA MET A 63 7.61 14.42 -0.44
C MET A 63 6.45 15.21 -1.07
N THR A 64 5.42 14.52 -1.56
CA THR A 64 4.25 15.20 -2.16
C THR A 64 3.44 15.97 -1.12
N LEU A 65 3.18 15.40 0.05
CA LEU A 65 2.43 16.06 1.12
C LEU A 65 3.16 17.29 1.68
N ARG A 66 4.49 17.24 1.80
CA ARG A 66 5.30 18.41 2.19
C ARG A 66 5.18 19.54 1.18
N ARG A 67 5.26 19.21 -0.11
CA ARG A 67 5.08 20.21 -1.19
C ARG A 67 3.67 20.77 -1.23
N LEU A 68 2.67 19.91 -1.02
CA LEU A 68 1.26 20.29 -0.98
C LEU A 68 1.02 21.28 0.16
N ARG A 69 1.45 20.95 1.39
CA ARG A 69 1.38 21.83 2.58
C ARG A 69 1.98 23.19 2.33
N HIS A 70 3.18 23.24 1.76
CA HIS A 70 3.81 24.51 1.42
C HIS A 70 3.00 25.32 0.40
N SER A 71 2.38 24.64 -0.57
CA SER A 71 1.59 25.30 -1.63
C SER A 71 0.25 25.84 -1.14
N ILE A 72 -0.34 25.21 -0.12
CA ILE A 72 -1.65 25.59 0.44
C ILE A 72 -1.55 26.38 1.75
N ALA A 73 -0.33 26.70 2.22
CA ALA A 73 -0.08 27.32 3.52
C ALA A 73 -0.79 28.68 3.73
N SER A 74 -1.09 29.40 2.64
CA SER A 74 -1.81 30.67 2.68
C SER A 74 -3.34 30.53 2.70
N LEU A 75 -3.87 29.32 2.50
CA LEU A 75 -5.31 29.06 2.48
C LEU A 75 -5.89 28.91 3.90
N PRO A 76 -7.20 29.08 4.09
CA PRO A 76 -7.87 28.77 5.35
C PRO A 76 -7.66 27.32 5.78
N GLU A 77 -7.54 27.09 7.10
CA GLU A 77 -7.25 25.79 7.71
C GLU A 77 -8.20 24.67 7.23
N ASN A 78 -9.50 24.96 7.12
CA ASN A 78 -10.49 24.00 6.61
C ASN A 78 -10.17 23.53 5.18
N ILE A 79 -9.69 24.43 4.33
CA ILE A 79 -9.32 24.12 2.94
C ILE A 79 -8.01 23.34 2.92
N GLN A 80 -7.06 23.68 3.81
CA GLN A 80 -5.82 22.91 3.95
C GLN A 80 -6.10 21.46 4.32
N LEU A 81 -6.90 21.26 5.38
CA LEU A 81 -7.29 19.93 5.85
C LEU A 81 -8.03 19.15 4.77
N ALA A 82 -9.03 19.76 4.11
CA ALA A 82 -9.79 19.10 3.04
C ALA A 82 -8.87 18.69 1.88
N THR A 83 -7.92 19.54 1.51
CA THR A 83 -6.97 19.26 0.42
C THR A 83 -5.98 18.16 0.80
N GLU A 84 -5.48 18.15 2.04
CA GLU A 84 -4.61 17.08 2.54
C GLU A 84 -5.32 15.73 2.56
N VAL A 85 -6.54 15.67 3.11
CA VAL A 85 -7.34 14.45 3.15
C VAL A 85 -7.65 13.97 1.74
N ALA A 86 -8.07 14.86 0.84
CA ALA A 86 -8.33 14.51 -0.55
C ALA A 86 -7.07 13.96 -1.25
N TRP A 87 -5.91 14.57 -0.99
CA TRP A 87 -4.64 14.11 -1.56
C TRP A 87 -4.24 12.72 -1.04
N ILE A 88 -4.37 12.48 0.26
CA ILE A 88 -4.10 11.17 0.87
C ILE A 88 -5.00 10.11 0.23
N LEU A 89 -6.32 10.35 0.18
CA LEU A 89 -7.28 9.42 -0.41
C LEU A 89 -6.95 9.12 -1.88
N ALA A 90 -6.67 10.17 -2.68
CA ALA A 90 -6.34 10.02 -4.09
C ALA A 90 -5.04 9.24 -4.30
N LEU A 91 -3.98 9.60 -3.56
CA LEU A 91 -2.68 8.93 -3.66
C LEU A 91 -2.76 7.48 -3.18
N SER A 92 -3.48 7.21 -2.10
CA SER A 92 -3.66 5.85 -1.57
C SER A 92 -4.39 4.95 -2.56
N TYR A 93 -5.47 5.44 -3.18
CA TYR A 93 -6.18 4.70 -4.21
C TYR A 93 -5.32 4.49 -5.46
N PHE A 94 -4.59 5.53 -5.90
CA PHE A 94 -3.71 5.44 -7.06
C PHE A 94 -2.61 4.39 -6.87
N ILE A 95 -1.91 4.41 -5.73
CA ILE A 95 -0.88 3.41 -5.41
C ILE A 95 -1.47 2.01 -5.28
N ALA A 96 -2.62 1.86 -4.60
CA ALA A 96 -3.31 0.58 -4.49
C ALA A 96 -3.70 0.01 -5.86
N TYR A 97 -4.16 0.86 -6.77
CA TYR A 97 -4.47 0.47 -8.14
C TYR A 97 -3.22 0.03 -8.91
N LEU A 98 -2.11 0.77 -8.81
CA LEU A 98 -0.84 0.38 -9.44
C LEU A 98 -0.30 -0.95 -8.90
N GLU A 99 -0.37 -1.17 -7.58
CA GLU A 99 -0.01 -2.46 -6.97
C GLU A 99 -0.89 -3.58 -7.52
N THR A 100 -2.20 -3.36 -7.55
CA THR A 100 -3.15 -4.35 -8.07
C THR A 100 -2.86 -4.68 -9.54
N LEU A 101 -2.52 -3.68 -10.34
CA LEU A 101 -2.16 -3.82 -11.75
C LEU A 101 -0.79 -4.49 -11.94
N ALA A 102 0.20 -4.20 -11.11
CA ALA A 102 1.51 -4.85 -11.16
C ALA A 102 1.39 -6.34 -10.80
N ILE A 103 0.65 -6.62 -9.73
CA ILE A 103 0.42 -7.97 -9.22
C ILE A 103 -0.45 -8.79 -10.20
N SER A 104 -1.46 -8.18 -10.84
CA SER A 104 -2.33 -8.88 -11.80
C SER A 104 -1.62 -9.31 -13.08
N ASN A 105 -0.52 -8.63 -13.44
CA ASN A 105 0.31 -8.96 -14.60
C ASN A 105 1.52 -9.84 -14.23
N PHE A 106 1.68 -10.22 -12.96
CA PHE A 106 2.78 -11.07 -12.54
C PHE A 106 2.53 -12.53 -12.98
N PRO A 107 3.43 -13.15 -13.77
CA PRO A 107 3.17 -14.46 -14.39
C PRO A 107 3.06 -15.62 -13.38
N TYR A 108 3.53 -15.42 -12.14
CA TYR A 108 3.46 -16.43 -11.09
C TYR A 108 2.40 -16.12 -10.04
N TYR A 109 1.36 -15.38 -10.43
CA TYR A 109 0.24 -15.06 -9.57
C TYR A 109 -1.09 -15.29 -10.29
N ASP A 110 -1.78 -16.33 -9.86
CA ASP A 110 -3.03 -16.78 -10.44
C ASP A 110 -4.23 -16.19 -9.70
N PHE A 111 -5.29 -15.92 -10.45
CA PHE A 111 -6.56 -15.41 -9.95
C PHE A 111 -7.72 -16.16 -10.59
N VAL A 112 -8.72 -16.49 -9.78
CA VAL A 112 -10.01 -16.98 -10.27
C VAL A 112 -10.78 -15.85 -10.96
N ASP A 113 -10.81 -14.64 -10.38
CA ASP A 113 -11.49 -13.47 -10.95
C ASP A 113 -10.62 -12.20 -10.87
N ARG A 114 -9.98 -11.87 -12.00
CA ARG A 114 -9.14 -10.66 -12.14
C ARG A 114 -9.96 -9.36 -12.03
N ALA A 115 -11.24 -9.37 -12.42
CA ALA A 115 -12.07 -8.16 -12.37
C ALA A 115 -12.43 -7.80 -10.92
N SER A 116 -12.69 -8.80 -10.08
CA SER A 116 -12.88 -8.61 -8.63
C SER A 116 -11.62 -8.10 -7.95
N MET A 117 -10.43 -8.54 -8.37
CA MET A 117 -9.16 -8.03 -7.85
C MET A 117 -8.99 -6.52 -8.08
N TYR A 118 -9.30 -6.01 -9.28
CA TYR A 118 -9.18 -4.58 -9.59
C TYR A 118 -10.14 -3.68 -8.80
N LYS A 119 -11.29 -4.20 -8.36
CA LYS A 119 -12.29 -3.41 -7.63
C LYS A 119 -12.18 -3.57 -6.13
N VAL A 120 -12.24 -4.81 -5.66
CA VAL A 120 -12.26 -5.14 -4.24
C VAL A 120 -10.84 -5.14 -3.68
N GLY A 121 -9.89 -5.73 -4.41
CA GLY A 121 -8.48 -5.76 -4.01
C GLY A 121 -7.90 -4.36 -3.83
N SER A 122 -8.09 -3.48 -4.83
CA SER A 122 -7.60 -2.10 -4.75
C SER A 122 -8.23 -1.29 -3.61
N LEU A 123 -9.51 -1.52 -3.28
CA LEU A 123 -10.16 -0.85 -2.15
C LEU A 123 -9.58 -1.30 -0.81
N PHE A 124 -9.36 -2.60 -0.63
CA PHE A 124 -8.71 -3.14 0.56
C PHE A 124 -7.26 -2.64 0.70
N TYR A 125 -6.48 -2.66 -0.38
CA TYR A 125 -5.11 -2.12 -0.38
C TYR A 125 -5.08 -0.61 -0.09
N ALA A 126 -6.06 0.16 -0.57
CA ALA A 126 -6.13 1.59 -0.31
C ALA A 126 -6.26 1.91 1.20
N ILE A 127 -7.00 1.10 1.98
CA ILE A 127 -7.14 1.30 3.43
C ILE A 127 -5.79 1.27 4.14
N TYR A 128 -4.90 0.35 3.76
CA TYR A 128 -3.54 0.28 4.29
C TYR A 128 -2.80 1.61 4.07
N PHE A 129 -2.84 2.15 2.85
CA PHE A 129 -2.14 3.39 2.52
C PHE A 129 -2.77 4.64 3.15
N ILE A 130 -4.09 4.68 3.32
CA ILE A 130 -4.80 5.81 3.95
C ILE A 130 -4.33 5.98 5.39
N VAL A 131 -4.19 4.87 6.13
CA VAL A 131 -3.75 4.88 7.52
C VAL A 131 -2.24 5.12 7.63
N SER A 132 -1.46 4.66 6.65
CA SER A 132 0.00 4.65 6.75
C SER A 132 0.69 5.92 6.22
N PHE A 133 0.13 6.60 5.21
CA PHE A 133 0.73 7.82 4.65
C PHE A 133 0.87 8.99 5.65
N PRO A 134 -0.11 9.25 6.53
CA PRO A 134 -0.01 10.33 7.52
C PRO A 134 1.09 10.09 8.57
N MET A 135 1.53 8.85 8.79
CA MET A 135 2.49 8.50 9.86
C MET A 135 3.87 9.15 9.71
N PHE A 136 4.22 9.61 8.50
CA PHE A 136 5.50 10.27 8.22
C PHE A 136 5.43 11.79 8.17
N LEU A 137 4.25 12.35 8.40
CA LEU A 137 4.05 13.78 8.55
C LEU A 137 4.52 14.20 9.95
N ARG A 138 5.73 14.74 9.99
CA ARG A 138 6.28 15.50 11.12
C ARG A 138 6.75 16.85 10.60
#